data_AF-A0A1K1M778-F1
#
_entry.id   AF-A0A1K1M778-F1
#
_cell.length_a   1.000
_cell.length_b   1.000
_cell.length_c   1.000
_cell.angle_alpha   90.00
_cell.angle_beta   90.00
_cell.angle_gamma   90.00
#
_symmetry.space_group_name_H-M   'P 1'
#
loop_
_entity.id
_entity.type
_entity.pdbx_description
1 polymer ?
#
loop_
_entity_poly.entity_id
_entity_poly.type
_entity_poly.pdbx_seq_one_letter_code
_entity_poly.pdbx_strand_id
1 'polypeptide(L)'
;MKKLLTFLLALFALAGQGQEIKMNETTFSDYKALLNAKGYRLYSFDISELKGSKIELYLKEYVDSQEVKSISILGGAYAMEPKGDKLLLGALPSDNDSTLTYYYNLENTLTYTGVLKTKPIFWDSENKWVTQYHTRPFDMAPVEKEKFIPLMLYGSIWYDEKWKITRFCGENTIKPDLSSDILKYLPHYYILGIIVH
;
A
#
# COMPACT_ATOMS: atom_id res chain seq x y z
N MET A 1 32.17 22.57 -60.16
CA MET A 1 30.92 22.46 -59.36
C MET A 1 30.59 21.04 -58.86
N LYS A 2 31.11 19.94 -59.42
CA LYS A 2 30.81 18.56 -58.94
C LYS A 2 31.62 18.05 -57.74
N LYS A 3 32.70 18.73 -57.32
CA LYS A 3 33.53 18.31 -56.17
C LYS A 3 33.14 18.93 -54.83
N LEU A 4 32.29 19.96 -54.84
CA LEU A 4 31.86 20.66 -53.61
C LEU A 4 30.61 20.01 -52.98
N LEU A 5 29.80 19.32 -53.79
CA LEU A 5 28.55 18.69 -53.33
C LEU A 5 28.78 17.36 -52.62
N THR A 6 29.88 16.66 -52.91
CA THR A 6 30.21 15.37 -52.29
C THR A 6 30.73 15.52 -50.85
N PHE A 7 31.26 16.69 -50.50
CA PHE A 7 31.80 16.94 -49.16
C PHE A 7 30.72 17.28 -48.13
N LEU A 8 29.59 17.88 -48.55
CA LEU A 8 28.47 18.18 -47.66
C LEU A 8 27.67 16.93 -47.26
N LEU A 9 27.68 15.87 -48.07
CA LEU A 9 26.97 14.63 -47.75
C LEU A 9 27.76 13.71 -46.79
N ALA A 10 29.09 13.88 -46.69
CA ALA A 10 29.93 13.11 -45.78
C ALA A 10 29.91 13.65 -44.33
N LEU A 11 29.61 14.94 -44.14
CA LEU A 11 29.52 15.56 -42.80
C LEU A 11 28.22 15.22 -42.04
N PHE A 12 27.15 14.84 -42.74
CA PHE A 12 25.92 14.34 -42.09
C PHE A 12 25.98 12.87 -41.69
N ALA A 13 26.98 12.11 -42.16
CA ALA A 13 27.13 10.70 -41.79
C ALA A 13 27.78 10.50 -40.39
N LEU A 14 28.36 11.55 -39.80
CA LEU A 14 29.06 11.47 -38.51
C LEU A 14 28.24 11.94 -37.29
N ALA A 15 27.04 12.49 -37.50
CA ALA A 15 26.14 12.87 -36.41
C ALA A 15 25.35 11.68 -35.82
N GLY A 16 25.55 10.48 -36.38
CA GLY A 16 25.04 9.22 -35.86
C GLY A 16 26.14 8.39 -35.22
N GLN A 17 26.96 8.97 -34.33
CA GLN A 17 27.58 8.12 -33.31
C GLN A 17 26.43 7.49 -32.53
N GLY A 18 26.18 6.20 -32.79
CA GLY A 18 25.10 5.46 -32.19
C GLY A 18 25.09 5.70 -30.70
N GLN A 19 24.01 6.30 -30.19
CA GLN A 19 23.81 6.39 -28.75
C GLN A 19 23.72 4.96 -28.25
N GLU A 20 24.80 4.49 -27.62
CA GLU A 20 24.80 3.20 -26.96
C GLU A 20 23.99 3.31 -25.68
N ILE A 21 22.95 2.48 -25.55
CA ILE A 21 22.27 2.31 -24.28
C ILE A 21 23.23 1.56 -23.35
N LYS A 22 23.75 2.25 -22.35
CA LYS A 22 24.64 1.67 -21.33
C LYS A 22 23.82 1.23 -20.13
N MET A 23 24.16 0.05 -19.61
CA MET A 23 23.59 -0.43 -18.36
C MET A 23 24.17 0.39 -17.20
N ASN A 24 23.29 0.91 -16.34
CA ASN A 24 23.68 1.50 -15.07
C ASN A 24 23.62 0.44 -13.97
N GLU A 25 24.40 0.61 -12.91
CA GLU A 25 24.25 -0.21 -11.70
C GLU A 25 22.92 0.09 -11.00
N THR A 26 22.23 -0.96 -10.59
CA THR A 26 20.96 -0.87 -9.87
C THR A 26 21.19 -0.49 -8.41
N THR A 27 20.45 0.50 -7.91
CA THR A 27 20.44 0.91 -6.50
C THR A 27 19.32 0.22 -5.73
N PHE A 28 19.36 0.25 -4.39
CA PHE A 28 18.26 -0.26 -3.55
C PHE A 28 16.90 0.39 -3.90
N SER A 29 16.90 1.66 -4.32
CA SER A 29 15.67 2.38 -4.67
C SER A 29 15.01 1.83 -5.92
N ASP A 30 15.78 1.29 -6.88
CA ASP A 30 15.26 0.75 -8.13
C ASP A 30 14.44 -0.54 -7.89
N TYR A 31 14.75 -1.29 -6.84
CA TYR A 31 13.97 -2.47 -6.44
C TYR A 31 12.58 -2.14 -5.90
N LYS A 32 12.31 -0.89 -5.49
CA LYS A 32 10.98 -0.49 -5.01
C LYS A 32 9.91 -0.72 -6.07
N ALA A 33 10.22 -0.50 -7.35
CA ALA A 33 9.28 -0.73 -8.45
C ALA A 33 8.91 -2.22 -8.56
N LEU A 34 9.90 -3.13 -8.40
CA LEU A 34 9.69 -4.57 -8.44
C LEU A 34 8.90 -5.08 -7.23
N LEU A 35 9.29 -4.65 -6.03
CA LEU A 35 8.54 -4.93 -4.80
C LEU A 35 7.10 -4.45 -4.95
N ASN A 36 6.94 -3.25 -5.50
CA ASN A 36 5.62 -2.69 -5.70
C ASN A 36 4.78 -3.45 -6.74
N ALA A 37 5.39 -3.89 -7.84
CA ALA A 37 4.75 -4.71 -8.87
C ALA A 37 4.33 -6.07 -8.32
N LYS A 38 5.07 -6.60 -7.33
CA LYS A 38 4.73 -7.82 -6.60
C LYS A 38 3.76 -7.60 -5.43
N GLY A 39 3.24 -6.39 -5.26
CA GLY A 39 2.24 -6.06 -4.23
C GLY A 39 2.80 -5.81 -2.83
N TYR A 40 4.13 -5.86 -2.65
CA TYR A 40 4.75 -5.41 -1.40
C TYR A 40 4.54 -3.90 -1.26
N ARG A 41 4.00 -3.49 -0.11
CA ARG A 41 3.77 -2.08 0.23
C ARG A 41 4.14 -1.86 1.68
N LEU A 42 4.86 -0.78 1.95
CA LEU A 42 5.30 -0.39 3.29
C LEU A 42 5.14 1.12 3.43
N TYR A 43 4.52 1.54 4.52
CA TYR A 43 4.31 2.93 4.90
C TYR A 43 5.04 3.17 6.21
N SER A 44 5.73 4.30 6.30
CA SER A 44 6.46 4.74 7.49
C SER A 44 5.75 5.95 8.07
N PHE A 45 5.40 5.87 9.35
CA PHE A 45 4.77 6.94 10.11
C PHE A 45 5.76 7.45 11.16
N ASP A 46 5.87 8.78 11.28
CA ASP A 46 6.59 9.42 12.38
C ASP A 46 5.74 9.35 13.64
N ILE A 47 6.31 8.78 14.71
CA ILE A 47 5.67 8.63 16.01
C ILE A 47 6.53 9.24 17.13
N SER A 48 7.49 10.11 16.78
CA SER A 48 8.38 10.77 17.74
C SER A 48 7.60 11.54 18.82
N GLU A 49 6.46 12.13 18.45
CA GLU A 49 5.55 12.83 19.37
C GLU A 49 4.77 11.89 20.32
N LEU A 50 4.77 10.57 20.06
CA LEU A 50 4.09 9.56 20.88
C LEU A 50 4.99 8.97 21.97
N LYS A 51 6.24 9.44 22.09
CA LYS A 51 7.15 8.98 23.15
C LYS A 51 6.55 9.19 24.54
N GLY A 52 6.69 8.16 25.39
CA GLY A 52 6.10 8.14 26.73
C GLY A 52 4.61 7.81 26.78
N SER A 53 3.95 7.64 25.63
CA SER A 53 2.60 7.07 25.55
C SER A 53 2.68 5.56 25.30
N LYS A 54 1.60 4.82 25.57
CA LYS A 54 1.51 3.41 25.19
C LYS A 54 0.71 3.25 23.91
N ILE A 55 1.24 2.47 22.98
CA ILE A 55 0.63 2.20 21.68
C ILE A 55 0.10 0.77 21.67
N GLU A 56 -1.18 0.61 21.38
CA GLU A 56 -1.82 -0.65 21.07
C GLU A 56 -1.96 -0.79 19.54
N LEU A 57 -1.57 -1.95 19.00
CA LEU A 57 -1.77 -2.27 17.58
C LEU A 57 -3.20 -2.77 17.38
N TYR A 58 -3.91 -2.15 16.44
CA TYR A 58 -5.35 -2.39 16.28
C TYR A 58 -5.73 -2.62 14.81
N LEU A 59 -6.76 -3.43 14.59
CA LEU A 59 -7.29 -3.73 13.26
C LEU A 59 -8.81 -3.78 13.28
N LYS A 60 -9.41 -3.27 12.20
CA LYS A 60 -10.85 -3.37 11.92
C LYS A 60 -11.11 -4.05 10.58
N GLU A 61 -12.13 -4.89 10.51
CA GLU A 61 -12.65 -5.52 9.29
C GLU A 61 -14.00 -4.90 8.92
N TYR A 62 -14.18 -4.64 7.63
CA TYR A 62 -15.42 -4.13 7.07
C TYR A 62 -15.90 -5.00 5.92
N VAL A 63 -17.22 -5.20 5.85
CA VAL A 63 -17.93 -5.83 4.74
C VAL A 63 -19.04 -4.89 4.31
N ASP A 64 -19.09 -4.55 3.03
CA ASP A 64 -20.10 -3.64 2.47
C ASP A 64 -20.23 -2.34 3.29
N SER A 65 -19.09 -1.72 3.59
CA SER A 65 -18.95 -0.50 4.42
C SER A 65 -19.37 -0.62 5.90
N GLN A 66 -19.74 -1.82 6.37
CA GLN A 66 -20.10 -2.06 7.78
C GLN A 66 -18.95 -2.70 8.54
N GLU A 67 -18.62 -2.19 9.72
CA GLU A 67 -17.64 -2.81 10.61
C GLU A 67 -18.19 -4.16 11.10
N VAL A 68 -17.48 -5.25 10.80
CA VAL A 68 -17.86 -6.61 11.22
C VAL A 68 -16.93 -7.18 12.28
N LYS A 69 -15.75 -6.59 12.46
CA LYS A 69 -14.77 -7.05 13.44
C LYS A 69 -13.84 -5.92 13.86
N SER A 70 -13.49 -5.92 15.14
CA SER A 70 -12.45 -5.06 15.72
C SER A 70 -11.54 -5.93 16.60
N ILE A 71 -10.23 -5.78 16.45
CA ILE A 71 -9.24 -6.67 17.06
C ILE A 71 -8.08 -5.84 17.62
N SER A 72 -7.80 -6.07 18.90
CA SER A 72 -6.49 -5.81 19.48
C SER A 72 -5.52 -6.90 19.06
N ILE A 73 -4.50 -6.57 18.28
CA ILE A 73 -3.65 -7.56 17.59
C ILE A 73 -2.88 -8.46 18.58
N LEU A 74 -2.50 -7.92 19.73
CA LEU A 74 -1.80 -8.65 20.78
C LEU A 74 -2.71 -8.92 22.00
N GLY A 75 -3.96 -8.47 21.97
CA GLY A 75 -4.84 -8.37 23.13
C GLY A 75 -4.63 -7.04 23.87
N GLY A 76 -5.73 -6.38 24.27
CA GLY A 76 -5.68 -4.98 24.77
C GLY A 76 -4.83 -4.74 26.03
N ALA A 77 -4.30 -5.79 26.65
CA ALA A 77 -3.32 -5.70 27.73
C ALA A 77 -1.88 -5.41 27.25
N TYR A 78 -1.61 -5.44 25.93
CA TYR A 78 -0.27 -5.40 25.36
C TYR A 78 0.05 -4.06 24.66
N ALA A 79 -0.47 -2.95 25.19
CA ALA A 79 -0.01 -1.63 24.78
C ALA A 79 1.45 -1.41 25.21
N MET A 80 2.27 -0.86 24.31
CA MET A 80 3.73 -0.78 24.47
C MET A 80 4.25 0.63 24.28
N GLU A 81 5.28 1.01 25.02
CA GLU A 81 5.95 2.30 24.82
C GLU A 81 6.91 2.23 23.61
N PRO A 82 6.81 3.17 22.66
CA PRO A 82 7.72 3.22 21.51
C PRO A 82 9.13 3.63 21.96
N LYS A 83 10.15 2.89 21.48
CA LYS A 83 11.57 3.19 21.74
C LYS A 83 12.26 3.87 20.56
N GLY A 84 11.68 3.80 19.37
CA GLY A 84 12.10 4.50 18.16
C GLY A 84 11.14 5.62 17.77
N ASP A 85 11.38 6.20 16.60
CA ASP A 85 10.61 7.32 16.05
C ASP A 85 9.69 6.89 14.91
N LYS A 86 9.74 5.60 14.53
CA LYS A 86 9.00 5.08 13.38
C LYS A 86 8.07 3.95 13.74
N LEU A 87 6.90 4.01 13.13
CA LEU A 87 5.98 2.89 12.99
C LEU A 87 5.87 2.55 11.51
N LEU A 88 6.21 1.31 11.13
CA LEU A 88 6.06 0.81 9.78
C LEU A 88 4.84 -0.11 9.71
N LEU A 89 3.93 0.16 8.77
CA LEU A 89 2.82 -0.74 8.42
C LEU A 89 2.98 -1.20 6.98
N GLY A 90 2.78 -2.48 6.74
CA GLY A 90 2.88 -3.02 5.40
C GLY A 90 1.95 -4.19 5.14
N ALA A 91 1.83 -4.51 3.85
CA ALA A 91 1.17 -5.69 3.35
C ALA A 91 2.20 -6.54 2.59
N LEU A 92 2.25 -7.81 2.95
CA LEU A 92 3.06 -8.85 2.33
C LEU A 92 2.08 -9.80 1.64
N PRO A 93 1.87 -9.67 0.32
CA PRO A 93 0.98 -10.56 -0.42
C PRO A 93 1.45 -12.01 -0.27
N SER A 94 0.51 -12.93 -0.08
CA SER A 94 0.79 -14.36 -0.13
C SER A 94 0.48 -14.87 -1.53
N ASP A 95 1.27 -15.83 -2.01
CA ASP A 95 0.97 -16.55 -3.26
C ASP A 95 -0.25 -17.50 -3.10
N ASN A 96 -0.80 -17.62 -1.88
CA ASN A 96 -2.07 -18.29 -1.63
C ASN A 96 -3.23 -17.27 -1.71
N ASP A 97 -4.27 -17.64 -2.44
CA ASP A 97 -5.36 -16.74 -2.87
C ASP A 97 -6.34 -16.32 -1.75
N SER A 98 -6.21 -16.90 -0.56
CA SER A 98 -7.18 -16.75 0.53
C SER A 98 -6.59 -16.09 1.78
N THR A 99 -5.29 -15.74 1.79
CA THR A 99 -4.69 -15.04 2.92
C THR A 99 -3.72 -13.93 2.54
N LEU A 100 -3.62 -12.96 3.42
CA LEU A 100 -2.63 -11.88 3.38
C LEU A 100 -1.84 -11.88 4.68
N THR A 101 -0.53 -11.63 4.60
CA THR A 101 0.25 -11.26 5.77
C THR A 101 0.33 -9.73 5.91
N TYR A 102 -0.09 -9.18 7.05
CA TYR A 102 0.20 -7.78 7.40
C TYR A 102 1.44 -7.69 8.28
N TYR A 103 2.10 -6.54 8.24
CA TYR A 103 3.35 -6.27 8.93
C TYR A 103 3.23 -5.01 9.78
N TYR A 104 3.62 -5.12 11.05
CA TYR A 104 3.86 -4.00 11.95
C TYR A 104 5.32 -4.03 12.40
N ASN A 105 5.98 -2.88 12.36
CA ASN A 105 7.25 -2.67 13.05
C ASN A 105 7.20 -1.36 13.81
N LEU A 106 7.16 -1.46 15.13
CA LEU A 106 7.39 -0.35 16.02
C LEU A 106 8.89 -0.32 16.31
N GLU A 107 9.57 0.66 15.73
CA GLU A 107 11.03 0.73 15.71
C GLU A 107 11.62 0.56 17.12
N ASN A 108 12.61 -0.34 17.25
CA ASN A 108 13.27 -0.71 18.51
C ASN A 108 12.35 -1.28 19.62
N THR A 109 11.06 -1.52 19.35
CA THR A 109 10.11 -2.07 20.31
C THR A 109 9.58 -3.44 19.88
N LEU A 110 8.99 -3.56 18.70
CA LEU A 110 8.31 -4.78 18.25
C LEU A 110 8.35 -4.93 16.73
N THR A 111 8.53 -6.14 16.25
CA THR A 111 8.12 -6.55 14.89
C THR A 111 7.08 -7.65 15.00
N TYR A 112 5.96 -7.49 14.29
CA TYR A 112 4.87 -8.45 14.31
C TYR A 112 4.29 -8.64 12.91
N THR A 113 3.96 -9.88 12.59
CA THR A 113 3.20 -10.23 11.40
C THR A 113 2.00 -11.08 11.78
N GLY A 114 0.85 -10.79 11.17
CA GLY A 114 -0.34 -11.62 11.32
C GLY A 114 -0.96 -11.91 9.96
N VAL A 115 -1.92 -12.82 9.95
CA VAL A 115 -2.60 -13.28 8.73
C VAL A 115 -4.05 -12.81 8.74
N LEU A 116 -4.50 -12.24 7.62
CA LEU A 116 -5.88 -11.86 7.35
C LEU A 116 -6.46 -12.76 6.27
N LYS A 117 -7.77 -13.02 6.36
CA LYS A 117 -8.47 -13.78 5.33
C LYS A 117 -8.94 -12.84 4.24
N THR A 118 -8.61 -13.15 3.00
CA THR A 118 -9.15 -12.41 1.87
C THR A 118 -10.48 -13.01 1.43
N LYS A 119 -11.34 -12.18 0.86
CA LYS A 119 -12.63 -12.60 0.28
C LYS A 119 -12.54 -12.49 -1.24
N PRO A 120 -12.84 -13.57 -1.98
CA PRO A 120 -12.87 -13.52 -3.44
C PRO A 120 -14.10 -12.75 -3.91
N ILE A 121 -13.97 -12.12 -5.07
CA ILE A 121 -15.05 -11.37 -5.72
C ILE A 121 -15.30 -12.00 -7.08
N PHE A 122 -16.56 -12.11 -7.45
CA PHE A 122 -16.92 -12.64 -8.75
C PHE A 122 -16.78 -11.56 -9.83
N TRP A 123 -15.95 -11.82 -10.83
CA TRP A 123 -15.76 -10.97 -11.99
C TRP A 123 -16.62 -11.50 -13.14
N ASP A 124 -17.80 -10.90 -13.29
CA ASP A 124 -18.86 -11.37 -14.20
C ASP A 124 -18.41 -11.44 -15.67
N SER A 125 -17.72 -10.41 -16.18
CA SER A 125 -17.31 -10.39 -17.61
C SER A 125 -16.34 -11.50 -18.02
N GLU A 126 -15.60 -12.08 -17.07
CA GLU A 126 -14.67 -13.18 -17.32
C GLU A 126 -15.11 -14.50 -16.67
N ASN A 127 -16.30 -14.54 -16.05
CA ASN A 127 -16.85 -15.69 -15.34
C ASN A 127 -15.83 -16.36 -14.38
N LYS A 128 -15.13 -15.55 -13.58
CA LYS A 128 -14.08 -16.04 -12.67
C LYS A 128 -14.11 -15.36 -11.31
N TRP A 129 -13.64 -16.06 -10.30
CA TRP A 129 -13.38 -15.49 -8.97
C TRP A 129 -11.99 -14.89 -8.93
N VAL A 130 -11.89 -13.68 -8.38
CA VAL A 130 -10.62 -12.99 -8.20
C VAL A 130 -10.44 -12.56 -6.75
N THR A 131 -9.24 -12.77 -6.24
CA THR A 131 -8.81 -12.26 -4.95
C THR A 131 -7.66 -11.29 -5.16
N GLN A 132 -7.97 -10.00 -5.20
CA GLN A 132 -6.96 -8.95 -5.32
C GLN A 132 -7.24 -7.85 -4.30
N TYR A 133 -6.19 -7.45 -3.60
CA TYR A 133 -6.23 -6.45 -2.56
C TYR A 133 -5.08 -5.46 -2.73
N HIS A 134 -5.33 -4.22 -2.35
CA HIS A 134 -4.38 -3.14 -2.47
C HIS A 134 -4.41 -2.25 -1.22
N THR A 135 -3.29 -1.60 -0.95
CA THR A 135 -3.16 -0.68 0.18
C THR A 135 -3.37 0.77 -0.22
N ARG A 136 -3.85 1.58 0.73
CA ARG A 136 -3.74 3.05 0.73
C ARG A 136 -3.39 3.54 2.14
N PRO A 137 -2.50 4.52 2.28
CA PRO A 137 -2.32 5.18 3.57
C PRO A 137 -3.50 6.11 3.86
N PHE A 138 -3.72 6.41 5.14
CA PHE A 138 -4.63 7.48 5.54
C PHE A 138 -3.91 8.83 5.53
N ASP A 139 -4.67 9.92 5.33
CA ASP A 139 -4.17 11.27 5.61
C ASP A 139 -3.86 11.41 7.10
N MET A 140 -2.88 12.25 7.45
CA MET A 140 -2.51 12.47 8.85
C MET A 140 -3.65 13.19 9.59
N ALA A 141 -4.07 12.64 10.72
CA ALA A 141 -5.02 13.24 11.63
C ALA A 141 -4.33 13.58 12.96
N PRO A 142 -4.85 14.55 13.75
CA PRO A 142 -4.42 14.74 15.13
C PRO A 142 -4.55 13.44 15.93
N VAL A 143 -3.59 13.21 16.82
CA VAL A 143 -3.61 12.07 17.73
C VAL A 143 -4.65 12.32 18.80
N GLU A 144 -5.70 11.49 18.81
CA GLU A 144 -6.71 11.49 19.86
C GLU A 144 -6.52 10.25 20.74
N LYS A 145 -6.18 10.46 22.02
CA LYS A 145 -6.00 9.38 22.99
C LYS A 145 -7.26 8.54 23.13
N GLU A 146 -7.08 7.25 23.39
CA GLU A 146 -8.14 6.24 23.55
C GLU A 146 -9.04 6.06 22.32
N LYS A 147 -8.70 6.68 21.18
CA LYS A 147 -9.41 6.50 19.91
C LYS A 147 -8.56 5.72 18.92
N PHE A 148 -9.25 4.99 18.06
CA PHE A 148 -8.62 4.30 16.93
C PHE A 148 -8.16 5.32 15.89
N ILE A 149 -6.86 5.32 15.63
CA ILE A 149 -6.22 6.15 14.60
C ILE A 149 -5.97 5.25 13.38
N PRO A 150 -6.72 5.43 12.28
CA PRO A 150 -6.53 4.64 11.06
C PRO A 150 -5.25 5.10 10.35
N LEU A 151 -4.42 4.15 9.93
CA LEU A 151 -3.12 4.42 9.29
C LEU A 151 -3.02 3.85 7.88
N MET A 152 -3.54 2.63 7.68
CA MET A 152 -3.48 1.94 6.39
C MET A 152 -4.79 1.20 6.10
N LEU A 153 -5.39 1.52 4.95
CA LEU A 153 -6.44 0.72 4.33
C LEU A 153 -5.79 -0.45 3.60
N TYR A 154 -6.38 -1.63 3.73
CA TYR A 154 -6.14 -2.76 2.84
C TYR A 154 -7.46 -3.30 2.30
N GLY A 155 -7.80 -2.91 1.08
CA GLY A 155 -9.11 -3.16 0.50
C GLY A 155 -9.07 -4.08 -0.71
N SER A 156 -10.15 -4.83 -0.91
CA SER A 156 -10.34 -5.65 -2.11
C SER A 156 -10.53 -4.75 -3.34
N ILE A 157 -10.29 -5.27 -4.53
CA ILE A 157 -10.89 -4.70 -5.74
C ILE A 157 -12.43 -4.72 -5.63
N TRP A 158 -13.15 -4.04 -6.52
CA TRP A 158 -14.58 -4.25 -6.72
C TRP A 158 -14.88 -4.39 -8.21
N TYR A 159 -16.01 -5.01 -8.55
CA TYR A 159 -16.47 -5.09 -9.93
C TYR A 159 -17.38 -3.90 -10.26
N ASP A 160 -17.03 -3.15 -11.30
CA ASP A 160 -17.82 -2.03 -11.80
C ASP A 160 -18.71 -2.53 -12.94
N GLU A 161 -19.98 -2.75 -12.64
CA GLU A 161 -20.99 -3.26 -13.58
C GLU A 161 -21.18 -2.36 -14.81
N LYS A 162 -21.02 -1.04 -14.64
CA LYS A 162 -21.23 -0.07 -15.73
C LYS A 162 -20.14 -0.20 -16.78
N TRP A 163 -18.91 -0.46 -16.35
CA TRP A 163 -17.74 -0.54 -17.23
C TRP A 163 -17.24 -1.95 -17.47
N LYS A 164 -17.81 -2.95 -16.79
CA LYS A 164 -17.46 -4.38 -16.89
C LYS A 164 -15.97 -4.65 -16.61
N ILE A 165 -15.41 -3.93 -15.64
CA ILE A 165 -14.00 -4.05 -15.21
C ILE A 165 -13.91 -4.13 -13.69
N THR A 166 -12.81 -4.70 -13.19
CA THR A 166 -12.47 -4.63 -11.76
C THR A 166 -11.68 -3.35 -11.48
N ARG A 167 -11.87 -2.78 -10.28
CA ARG A 167 -11.29 -1.49 -9.90
C ARG A 167 -10.71 -1.53 -8.49
N PHE A 168 -9.66 -0.75 -8.33
CA PHE A 168 -9.19 -0.20 -7.05
C PHE A 168 -8.72 1.23 -7.30
N CYS A 169 -9.53 1.96 -8.06
CA CYS A 169 -9.27 3.34 -8.45
C CYS A 169 -9.95 4.28 -7.46
N GLY A 170 -9.60 5.56 -7.44
CA GLY A 170 -10.12 6.51 -6.46
C GLY A 170 -8.98 7.22 -5.76
N GLU A 171 -9.19 7.59 -4.50
CA GLU A 171 -8.21 8.34 -3.75
C GLU A 171 -6.92 7.55 -3.49
N ASN A 172 -5.77 8.24 -3.56
CA ASN A 172 -4.46 7.67 -3.23
C ASN A 172 -4.16 7.69 -1.73
N THR A 173 -4.93 8.48 -0.98
CA THR A 173 -4.93 8.54 0.48
C THR A 173 -6.38 8.51 0.96
N ILE A 174 -6.61 7.99 2.17
CA ILE A 174 -7.95 7.84 2.73
C ILE A 174 -8.17 8.86 3.84
N LYS A 175 -9.34 9.49 3.86
CA LYS A 175 -9.70 10.42 4.93
C LYS A 175 -9.91 9.65 6.25
N PRO A 176 -9.35 10.13 7.38
CA PRO A 176 -9.48 9.49 8.70
C PRO A 176 -10.92 9.29 9.19
N ASP A 177 -11.84 10.14 8.73
CA ASP A 177 -13.28 10.07 9.07
C ASP A 177 -14.05 9.04 8.23
N LEU A 178 -13.35 8.28 7.38
CA LEU A 178 -13.91 7.26 6.48
C LEU A 178 -14.89 7.83 5.44
N SER A 179 -14.83 9.13 5.15
CA SER A 179 -15.70 9.78 4.15
C SER A 179 -15.19 9.65 2.70
N SER A 180 -14.03 9.02 2.49
CA SER A 180 -13.50 8.75 1.14
C SER A 180 -14.43 7.87 0.32
N ASP A 181 -14.66 8.25 -0.92
CA ASP A 181 -15.66 7.62 -1.79
C ASP A 181 -15.28 6.18 -2.14
N ILE A 182 -13.98 5.88 -2.27
CA ILE A 182 -13.51 4.52 -2.56
C ILE A 182 -14.12 3.48 -1.60
N LEU A 183 -14.26 3.80 -0.31
CA LEU A 183 -14.75 2.86 0.72
C LEU A 183 -16.18 2.37 0.44
N LYS A 184 -17.01 3.20 -0.22
CA LYS A 184 -18.39 2.86 -0.58
C LYS A 184 -18.49 1.73 -1.60
N TYR A 185 -17.42 1.51 -2.37
CA TYR A 185 -17.38 0.53 -3.44
C TYR A 185 -16.69 -0.77 -3.02
N LEU A 186 -15.89 -0.75 -1.95
CA LEU A 186 -15.12 -1.92 -1.52
C LEU A 186 -16.06 -2.93 -0.82
N PRO A 187 -16.28 -4.13 -1.37
CA PRO A 187 -17.12 -5.14 -0.71
C PRO A 187 -16.45 -5.69 0.55
N HIS A 188 -15.12 -5.64 0.63
CA HIS A 188 -14.38 -6.07 1.81
C HIS A 188 -13.07 -5.31 1.99
N TYR A 189 -12.79 -4.87 3.20
CA TYR A 189 -11.52 -4.22 3.52
C TYR A 189 -11.15 -4.32 5.00
N TYR A 190 -9.86 -4.16 5.25
CA TYR A 190 -9.29 -4.00 6.58
C TYR A 190 -8.76 -2.60 6.76
N ILE A 191 -8.84 -2.07 7.98
CA ILE A 191 -8.13 -0.87 8.38
C ILE A 191 -7.18 -1.23 9.51
N LEU A 192 -5.90 -0.99 9.26
CA LEU A 192 -4.82 -1.15 10.21
C LEU A 192 -4.49 0.21 10.83
N GLY A 193 -4.25 0.21 12.13
CA GLY A 193 -4.02 1.44 12.88
C GLY A 193 -3.54 1.16 14.29
N ILE A 194 -3.67 2.18 15.14
CA ILE A 194 -3.25 2.14 16.53
C ILE A 194 -4.27 2.78 17.45
N ILE A 195 -4.17 2.47 18.73
CA ILE A 195 -4.76 3.26 19.82
C ILE A 195 -3.60 3.76 20.69
N VAL A 196 -3.68 5.02 21.12
CA VAL A 196 -2.67 5.65 22.00
C VAL A 196 -3.28 5.88 23.38
N HIS A 197 -2.60 5.43 24.43
CA HIS A 197 -2.94 5.63 25.84
C HIS A 197 -1.97 6.61 26.51
#